data_AF-A0A9W9DLR4-F1
#
_entry.id   AF-A0A9W9DLR4-F1
#
_cell.length_a   1.000
_cell.length_b   1.000
_cell.length_c   1.000
_cell.angle_alpha   90.00
_cell.angle_beta   90.00
_cell.angle_gamma   90.00
#
_symmetry.space_group_name_H-M   'P 1'
#
loop_
_entity.id
_entity.type
_entity.pdbx_description
1 polymer ?
#
loop_
_entity_poly.entity_id
_entity_poly.type
_entity_poly.pdbx_seq_one_letter_code
_entity_poly.pdbx_strand_id
1 'polypeptide(L)'
;LHVIAELWEDPSTPIYTLFVDAAPTLVSLTIRTDGKDVNNGALPPIFAGEMPSLRELTLEHFTVWPTTYFHNLTSLSLSDQAFNRPTTLWFLDFLQNSPMLETLAL
;
A
#
# COMPACT_ATOMS: atom_id res chain seq x y z
N LEU A 1 6.42 -3.13 9.85
CA LEU A 1 5.74 -4.43 9.61
C LEU A 1 6.03 -4.84 8.18
N HIS A 2 6.59 -6.03 7.98
CA HIS A 2 6.81 -6.57 6.64
C HIS A 2 5.91 -7.78 6.46
N VAL A 3 5.06 -7.73 5.43
CA VAL A 3 4.13 -8.79 5.04
C VAL A 3 4.60 -9.31 3.69
N ILE A 4 5.01 -10.58 3.66
CA ILE A 4 5.42 -11.28 2.44
C ILE A 4 4.35 -12.34 2.18
N ALA A 5 3.47 -12.06 1.22
CA ALA A 5 2.37 -12.93 0.84
C ALA A 5 2.76 -13.94 -0.25
N GLU A 6 3.88 -13.75 -0.95
CA GLU A 6 4.36 -14.68 -2.01
C GLU A 6 4.51 -16.13 -1.52
N LEU A 7 4.80 -16.31 -0.23
CA LEU A 7 5.00 -17.62 0.40
C LEU A 7 3.76 -18.10 1.17
N TRP A 8 2.63 -17.40 1.03
CA TRP A 8 1.40 -17.76 1.72
C TRP A 8 0.72 -18.93 1.01
N GLU A 9 0.54 -20.03 1.76
CA GLU A 9 0.10 -21.32 1.17
C GLU A 9 -1.41 -21.49 1.09
N ASP A 10 -2.21 -20.65 1.77
CA ASP A 10 -3.67 -20.73 1.69
C ASP A 10 -4.20 -19.86 0.53
N PRO A 11 -4.62 -20.47 -0.60
CA PRO A 11 -5.07 -19.74 -1.78
C PRO A 11 -6.47 -19.13 -1.62
N SER A 12 -7.16 -19.42 -0.52
CA SER A 12 -8.54 -18.95 -0.27
C SER A 12 -8.57 -17.62 0.49
N THR A 13 -7.53 -17.32 1.26
CA THR A 13 -7.51 -16.17 2.17
C THR A 13 -6.14 -15.49 2.13
N PRO A 14 -5.99 -14.33 1.47
CA PRO A 14 -4.72 -13.63 1.44
C PRO A 14 -4.29 -13.19 2.85
N ILE A 15 -3.01 -13.36 3.22
CA ILE A 15 -2.51 -13.07 4.58
C ILE A 15 -2.88 -11.67 5.09
N TYR A 16 -2.91 -10.67 4.20
CA TYR A 16 -3.20 -9.29 4.59
C TYR A 16 -4.66 -9.02 4.95
N THR A 17 -5.57 -9.96 4.65
CA THR A 17 -6.98 -9.88 5.07
C THR A 17 -7.15 -10.16 6.56
N LEU A 18 -6.13 -10.76 7.20
CA LEU A 18 -6.12 -11.04 8.64
C LEU A 18 -5.82 -9.79 9.48
N PHE A 19 -5.29 -8.73 8.86
CA PHE A 19 -5.00 -7.47 9.55
C PHE A 19 -6.21 -6.54 9.43
N VAL A 20 -7.12 -6.64 10.40
CA VAL A 20 -8.35 -5.83 10.44
C VAL A 20 -8.34 -4.76 11.53
N ASP A 21 -7.39 -4.86 12.47
CA ASP A 21 -7.27 -3.90 13.56
C ASP A 21 -6.50 -2.65 13.13
N ALA A 22 -6.90 -1.50 13.67
CA ALA A 22 -6.19 -0.25 13.45
C ALA A 22 -4.75 -0.33 14.01
N ALA A 23 -3.80 0.22 13.26
CA ALA A 23 -2.39 0.21 13.62
C ALA A 23 -1.84 1.65 13.84
N PRO A 24 -2.29 2.36 14.90
CA PRO A 24 -2.04 3.79 15.05
C PRO A 24 -0.56 4.16 15.26
N THR A 25 0.23 3.23 15.78
CA THR A 25 1.68 3.39 16.04
C THR A 25 2.56 2.82 14.93
N LEU A 26 1.96 2.26 13.87
CA LEU A 26 2.73 1.67 12.78
C LEU A 26 3.42 2.75 11.96
N VAL A 27 4.75 2.66 11.85
CA VAL A 27 5.58 3.66 11.16
C VAL A 27 5.97 3.22 9.75
N SER A 28 6.19 1.91 9.55
CA SER A 28 6.68 1.36 8.29
C SER A 28 5.89 0.11 7.94
N LEU A 29 5.44 0.03 6.69
CA LEU A 29 4.67 -1.10 6.15
C LEU A 29 5.22 -1.51 4.78
N THR A 30 5.54 -2.78 4.65
CA THR A 30 5.86 -3.41 3.35
C THR A 30 4.87 -4.53 3.09
N ILE A 31 4.26 -4.52 1.91
CA ILE A 31 3.44 -5.64 1.42
C ILE A 31 4.02 -6.08 0.08
N ARG A 32 4.52 -7.31 0.05
CA ARG A 32 5.00 -8.01 -1.15
C ARG A 32 4.14 -9.21 -1.45
N THR A 33 3.83 -9.43 -2.71
CA THR A 33 2.90 -10.47 -3.16
C THR A 33 3.19 -10.82 -4.60
N ASP A 34 2.81 -12.02 -5.04
CA ASP A 34 2.93 -12.44 -6.44
C ASP A 34 1.77 -11.92 -7.32
N GLY A 35 0.89 -11.10 -6.73
CA GLY A 35 -0.22 -10.44 -7.42
C GLY A 35 -1.48 -11.29 -7.58
N LYS A 36 -1.45 -12.59 -7.27
CA LYS A 36 -2.60 -13.50 -7.47
C LYS A 36 -3.82 -13.10 -6.63
N ASP A 37 -3.55 -12.60 -5.43
CA ASP A 37 -4.56 -12.24 -4.44
C ASP A 37 -5.02 -10.77 -4.54
N VAL A 38 -4.44 -10.00 -5.47
CA VAL A 38 -4.72 -8.57 -5.62
C VAL A 38 -5.96 -8.38 -6.48
N ASN A 39 -7.08 -8.01 -5.85
CA ASN A 39 -8.33 -7.76 -6.54
C ASN A 39 -8.36 -6.33 -7.10
N ASN A 40 -8.26 -6.19 -8.42
CA ASN A 40 -8.34 -4.91 -9.15
C ASN A 40 -7.33 -3.84 -8.70
N GLY A 41 -6.23 -4.24 -8.05
CA GLY A 41 -5.24 -3.31 -7.50
C GLY A 41 -5.68 -2.61 -6.21
N ALA A 42 -6.81 -3.00 -5.63
CA ALA A 42 -7.35 -2.38 -4.42
C ALA A 42 -6.50 -2.71 -3.19
N LEU A 43 -6.28 -1.69 -2.34
CA LEU A 43 -5.60 -1.88 -1.06
C LEU A 43 -6.34 -2.88 -0.16
N PRO A 44 -5.60 -3.68 0.62
CA PRO A 44 -6.19 -4.67 1.52
C PRO A 44 -6.88 -4.04 2.75
N PRO A 45 -7.69 -4.82 3.49
CA PRO A 45 -8.48 -4.32 4.63
C PRO A 45 -7.67 -3.65 5.74
N ILE A 46 -6.37 -3.91 5.85
CA ILE A 46 -5.48 -3.23 6.80
C ILE A 46 -5.53 -1.69 6.65
N PHE A 47 -5.85 -1.19 5.46
CA PHE A 47 -6.01 0.25 5.18
C PHE A 47 -7.41 0.79 5.52
N ALA A 48 -8.32 -0.02 6.08
CA ALA A 48 -9.70 0.36 6.42
C ALA A 48 -9.83 1.12 7.77
N GLY A 49 -8.72 1.51 8.38
CA GLY A 49 -8.64 2.45 9.50
C GLY A 49 -7.41 3.35 9.31
N GLU A 50 -7.32 4.49 9.98
CA GLU A 50 -6.17 5.39 9.79
C GLU A 50 -4.89 4.84 10.45
N MET A 51 -3.76 4.95 9.73
CA MET A 51 -2.40 4.73 10.27
C MET A 51 -1.66 6.08 10.36
N PRO A 52 -2.01 6.95 11.32
CA PRO A 52 -1.50 8.33 11.37
C PRO A 52 0.03 8.43 11.51
N SER A 53 0.68 7.41 12.08
CA SER A 53 2.13 7.37 12.25
C SER A 53 2.89 6.83 11.04
N LEU A 54 2.20 6.38 9.99
CA LEU A 54 2.83 5.73 8.84
C LEU A 54 3.65 6.73 8.03
N ARG A 55 4.93 6.40 7.85
CA ARG A 55 5.95 7.22 7.18
C ARG A 55 6.60 6.50 6.00
N GLU A 56 6.64 5.18 6.03
CA GLU A 56 7.29 4.37 5.01
C GLU A 56 6.30 3.34 4.48
N LEU A 57 6.10 3.33 3.17
CA LEU A 57 5.18 2.42 2.51
C LEU A 57 5.85 1.76 1.31
N THR A 58 5.79 0.44 1.26
CA THR A 58 6.19 -0.35 0.09
C THR A 58 5.04 -1.24 -0.34
N LEU A 59 4.61 -1.10 -1.60
CA LEU A 59 3.51 -1.84 -2.18
C LEU A 59 3.92 -2.46 -3.52
N GLU A 60 3.64 -3.76 -3.64
CA GLU A 60 3.78 -4.51 -4.88
C GLU A 60 2.39 -4.86 -5.42
N HIS A 61 2.14 -4.65 -6.71
CA HIS A 61 0.87 -4.91 -7.41
C HIS A 61 -0.38 -4.09 -7.01
N PHE A 62 -0.42 -3.45 -5.85
CA PHE A 62 -1.52 -2.55 -5.45
C PHE A 62 -1.40 -1.21 -6.18
N THR A 63 -2.48 -0.73 -6.80
CA THR A 63 -2.50 0.46 -7.69
C THR A 63 -3.62 1.44 -7.40
N VAL A 64 -4.58 1.06 -6.55
CA VAL A 64 -5.74 1.88 -6.19
C VAL A 64 -5.63 2.23 -4.71
N TRP A 65 -5.27 3.48 -4.43
CA TRP A 65 -5.08 4.00 -3.08
C TRP A 65 -5.80 5.35 -2.88
N PRO A 66 -6.31 5.64 -1.67
CA PRO A 66 -6.91 6.94 -1.39
C PRO A 66 -5.86 8.05 -1.38
N THR A 67 -6.08 9.11 -2.16
CA THR A 67 -5.18 10.28 -2.24
C THR A 67 -5.07 11.04 -0.92
N THR A 68 -6.10 10.95 -0.07
CA THR A 68 -6.20 11.67 1.20
C THR A 68 -5.90 10.81 2.42
N TYR A 69 -5.20 9.68 2.27
CA TYR A 69 -4.92 8.80 3.41
C TYR A 69 -3.46 8.91 3.88
N PHE A 70 -2.54 9.13 2.95
CA PHE A 70 -1.10 9.00 3.17
C PHE A 70 -0.38 10.34 3.44
N HIS A 71 -0.91 11.15 4.35
CA HIS A 71 -0.43 12.52 4.56
C HIS A 71 0.98 12.65 5.15
N ASN A 72 1.42 11.66 5.92
CA ASN A 72 2.69 11.68 6.65
C ASN A 72 3.78 10.81 5.99
N LEU A 73 3.55 10.32 4.77
CA LEU A 73 4.54 9.51 4.08
C LEU A 73 5.79 10.33 3.76
N THR A 74 6.93 9.76 4.15
CA THR A 74 8.29 10.24 3.84
C THR A 74 8.98 9.38 2.79
N SER A 75 8.60 8.10 2.70
CA SER A 75 9.13 7.16 1.72
C SER A 75 8.02 6.32 1.11
N LEU A 76 8.00 6.26 -0.22
CA LEU A 76 7.11 5.42 -1.00
C LEU A 76 7.91 4.58 -2.00
N SER A 77 7.69 3.27 -1.98
CA SER A 77 8.19 2.34 -2.99
C SER A 77 7.01 1.61 -3.62
N LEU A 78 6.91 1.71 -4.95
CA LEU A 78 5.90 1.00 -5.73
C LEU A 78 6.60 0.03 -6.67
N SER A 79 6.13 -1.21 -6.74
CA SER A 79 6.62 -2.20 -7.70
C SER A 79 5.45 -2.92 -8.38
N ASP A 80 5.71 -3.43 -9.58
CA ASP A 80 4.81 -4.29 -10.37
C ASP A 80 3.36 -3.79 -10.49
N GLN A 81 3.24 -2.48 -10.75
CA GLN A 81 2.00 -1.71 -10.92
C GLN A 81 1.29 -2.01 -12.26
N ALA A 82 0.96 -3.27 -12.50
CA ALA A 82 0.41 -3.77 -13.76
C ALA A 82 -1.13 -3.70 -13.82
N PHE A 83 -1.82 -3.84 -12.69
CA PHE A 83 -3.28 -3.84 -12.63
C PHE A 83 -3.85 -2.43 -12.61
N ASN A 84 -4.81 -2.07 -13.47
CA ASN A 84 -5.53 -0.79 -13.38
C ASN A 84 -4.62 0.42 -13.12
N ARG A 85 -3.50 0.49 -13.85
CA ARG A 85 -2.44 1.48 -13.59
C ARG A 85 -3.03 2.89 -13.46
N PRO A 86 -2.69 3.63 -12.39
CA PRO A 86 -3.19 4.98 -12.23
C PRO A 86 -2.77 5.87 -13.39
N THR A 87 -3.64 6.81 -13.75
CA THR A 87 -3.27 7.85 -14.72
C THR A 87 -2.17 8.73 -14.12
N THR A 88 -1.35 9.33 -14.98
CA THR A 88 -0.30 10.24 -14.53
C THR A 88 -0.85 11.39 -13.68
N LEU A 89 -2.01 11.95 -14.06
CA LEU A 89 -2.67 13.02 -13.30
C LEU A 89 -3.01 12.57 -11.88
N TRP A 90 -3.64 11.39 -11.76
CA TRP A 90 -4.01 10.85 -10.45
C TRP A 90 -2.78 10.55 -9.57
N PHE A 91 -1.68 10.07 -10.19
CA PHE A 91 -0.43 9.88 -9.47
C PHE A 91 0.17 11.21 -8.98
N LEU A 92 0.12 12.27 -9.80
CA LEU A 92 0.55 13.61 -9.40
C LEU A 92 -0.31 14.18 -8.28
N ASP A 93 -1.63 13.95 -8.31
CA ASP A 93 -2.55 14.35 -7.23
C ASP A 93 -2.16 13.64 -5.92
N PHE A 94 -1.82 12.35 -5.98
CA PHE A 94 -1.32 11.62 -4.82
C PHE A 94 -0.02 12.24 -4.26
N LEU A 95 0.95 12.56 -5.13
CA LEU A 95 2.21 13.19 -4.70
C LEU A 95 1.95 14.56 -4.06
N GLN A 96 1.04 15.35 -4.63
CA GLN A 96 0.65 16.65 -4.08
C GLN A 96 0.02 16.53 -2.69
N ASN A 97 -0.69 15.44 -2.40
CA ASN A 97 -1.29 15.16 -1.10
C ASN A 97 -0.33 14.50 -0.09
N SER A 98 0.92 14.24 -0.50
CA SER A 98 1.99 13.66 0.32
C SER A 98 3.15 14.66 0.49
N PRO A 99 2.92 15.83 1.14
CA PRO A 99 3.88 16.94 1.15
C PRO A 99 5.18 16.64 1.90
N MET A 100 5.19 15.59 2.72
CA MET A 100 6.37 15.16 3.49
C MET A 100 7.21 14.12 2.73
N LEU A 101 6.83 13.77 1.49
CA LEU A 101 7.50 12.71 0.73
C LEU A 101 8.91 13.17 0.31
N GLU A 102 9.92 12.45 0.79
CA GLU A 102 11.33 12.71 0.51
C GLU A 102 11.90 11.70 -0.48
N THR A 103 11.44 10.44 -0.39
CA THR A 103 11.93 9.33 -1.22
C THR A 103 10.78 8.71 -2.02
N LEU A 104 11.01 8.56 -3.32
CA LEU A 104 10.12 7.87 -4.24
C LEU A 104 10.92 6.83 -5.03
N ALA A 105 10.50 5.57 -4.96
CA ALA A 105 11.01 4.46 -5.77
C ALA A 105 9.86 3.85 -6.59
N LEU A 106 10.12 3.57 -7.87
CA LEU A 106 9.16 3.10 -8.87
C LEU A 106 9.71 1.90 -9.64
#